data_AF-A0A9D5RQ19-F1
#
_entry.id   AF-A0A9D5RQ19-F1
#
_cell.length_a   1.000
_cell.length_b   1.000
_cell.length_c   1.000
_cell.angle_alpha   90.00
_cell.angle_beta   90.00
_cell.angle_gamma   90.00
#
_symmetry.space_group_name_H-M   'P 1'
#
loop_
_entity.id
_entity.type
_entity.pdbx_description
1 polymer ?
#
loop_
_entity_poly.entity_id
_entity_poly.type
_entity_poly.pdbx_seq_one_letter_code
_entity_poly.pdbx_strand_id
1 'polypeptide(L)'
;MYCFRKKYCLRDSSILLVIICLLSSLLNFLFPVEHTKAAVSDWIIIGEDGKKADNNEIRWKGIHSAADENSIRYRTVSYRMSREKFEPKIKFTSGSNASIKSKAVNIENKGGYDQGGFKFRNYAMSRKDFIKAAAKLGITADDLINGSVSIYLNPVYETYQGEKTRKSNIFGLQEMLAAEYWSEATQRLLEDLYNIKYTITASNIYNVNVIAVDKDKNEIKALRSKDKVMFGQPYDPKIVDKEKIISSSGVEYQYTDQWSYTYEDRVSEKKNTISNLSSRVYLTEVPD
;
A
#
# COMPACT_ATOMS: atom_id res chain seq x y z
N MET A 1 11.20 -49.30 -43.20
CA MET A 1 10.79 -50.19 -42.10
C MET A 1 10.76 -49.35 -40.82
N TYR A 2 9.63 -49.36 -40.11
CA TYR A 2 9.37 -48.83 -38.76
C TYR A 2 10.48 -49.22 -37.75
N CYS A 3 10.76 -48.56 -36.61
CA CYS A 3 9.85 -47.98 -35.62
C CYS A 3 10.55 -47.09 -34.55
N PHE A 4 9.82 -46.07 -34.11
CA PHE A 4 9.81 -45.29 -32.85
C PHE A 4 10.41 -45.89 -31.55
N ARG A 5 10.97 -45.01 -30.68
CA ARG A 5 10.40 -44.47 -29.39
C ARG A 5 11.48 -44.22 -28.31
N LYS A 6 11.51 -42.99 -27.78
CA LYS A 6 11.55 -42.76 -26.31
C LYS A 6 10.95 -41.37 -25.99
N LYS A 7 9.62 -41.35 -25.87
CA LYS A 7 8.85 -40.29 -25.19
C LYS A 7 8.62 -40.77 -23.75
N TYR A 8 9.53 -40.49 -22.82
CA TYR A 8 9.33 -40.77 -21.39
C TYR A 8 10.06 -39.81 -20.45
N CYS A 9 10.18 -38.51 -20.79
CA CYS A 9 10.81 -37.54 -19.87
C CYS A 9 9.95 -36.32 -19.50
N LEU A 10 8.72 -36.21 -20.02
CA LEU A 10 7.89 -35.00 -19.82
C LEU A 10 6.59 -35.23 -19.04
N ARG A 11 6.25 -36.49 -18.72
CA ARG A 11 4.99 -36.81 -18.02
C ARG A 11 5.17 -36.88 -16.50
N ASP A 12 6.38 -37.17 -16.03
CA ASP A 12 6.65 -37.38 -14.60
C ASP A 12 6.98 -36.09 -13.86
N SER A 13 7.47 -35.05 -14.56
CA SER A 13 7.76 -33.73 -13.96
C SER A 13 6.48 -33.00 -13.54
N SER A 14 5.37 -33.20 -14.26
CA SER A 14 4.07 -32.60 -13.93
C SER A 14 3.45 -33.23 -12.69
N ILE A 15 3.61 -34.55 -12.53
CA ILE A 15 3.12 -35.30 -11.36
C ILE A 15 3.94 -34.93 -10.12
N LEU A 16 5.25 -34.76 -10.27
CA LEU A 16 6.13 -34.27 -9.19
C LEU A 16 5.72 -32.86 -8.72
N LEU A 17 5.36 -31.97 -9.64
CA LEU A 17 4.91 -30.61 -9.32
C LEU A 17 3.59 -30.62 -8.50
N VAL A 18 2.63 -31.46 -8.88
CA VAL A 18 1.35 -31.61 -8.17
C VAL A 18 1.55 -32.21 -6.78
N ILE A 19 2.43 -33.20 -6.63
CA ILE A 19 2.78 -33.80 -5.34
C ILE A 19 3.48 -32.79 -4.43
N ILE A 20 4.34 -31.93 -4.98
CA ILE A 20 5.03 -30.87 -4.23
C ILE A 20 4.07 -29.75 -3.81
N CYS A 21 3.09 -29.39 -4.64
CA CYS A 21 2.03 -28.44 -4.25
C CYS A 21 1.14 -28.96 -3.12
N LEU A 22 0.87 -30.27 -3.09
CA LEU A 22 0.15 -30.92 -1.99
C LEU A 22 1.01 -31.01 -0.71
N LEU A 23 2.32 -31.23 -0.86
CA LEU A 23 3.27 -31.23 0.26
C LEU A 23 3.52 -29.82 0.83
N SER A 24 3.49 -28.76 0.02
CA SER A 24 3.62 -27.39 0.51
C SER A 24 2.39 -26.92 1.29
N SER A 25 1.19 -27.39 0.94
CA SER A 25 0.01 -27.21 1.81
C SER A 25 0.11 -27.95 3.14
N LEU A 26 0.79 -29.10 3.18
CA LEU A 26 1.07 -29.85 4.42
C LEU A 26 2.19 -29.22 5.27
N LEU A 27 3.19 -28.58 4.65
CA LEU A 27 4.25 -27.86 5.35
C LEU A 27 3.75 -26.57 6.02
N ASN A 28 2.76 -25.90 5.44
CA ASN A 28 2.02 -24.81 6.11
C ASN A 28 1.24 -25.31 7.36
N PHE A 29 1.03 -26.61 7.49
CA PHE A 29 0.35 -27.23 8.64
C PHE A 29 1.32 -27.64 9.77
N LEU A 30 2.59 -27.93 9.43
CA LEU A 30 3.62 -28.43 10.36
C LEU A 30 4.48 -27.33 11.01
N PHE A 31 4.61 -26.18 10.36
CA PHE A 31 5.23 -24.99 10.95
C PHE A 31 4.12 -23.95 11.15
N PRO A 32 3.52 -23.86 12.35
CA PRO A 32 2.57 -22.80 12.62
C PRO A 32 3.31 -21.48 12.42
N VAL A 33 2.88 -20.71 11.42
CA VAL A 33 3.24 -19.30 11.31
C VAL A 33 2.85 -18.70 12.65
N GLU A 34 3.80 -18.19 13.43
CA GLU A 34 3.47 -17.50 14.67
C GLU A 34 2.48 -16.38 14.34
N HIS A 35 1.23 -16.62 14.71
CA HIS A 35 0.12 -15.74 14.50
C HIS A 35 0.16 -14.71 15.62
N THR A 36 0.80 -13.57 15.38
CA THR A 36 0.47 -12.38 16.15
C THR A 36 -0.94 -11.97 15.79
N LYS A 37 -1.89 -12.37 16.64
CA LYS A 37 -3.24 -11.82 16.68
C LYS A 37 -3.09 -10.29 16.71
N ALA A 38 -3.56 -9.60 15.67
CA ALA A 38 -3.37 -8.16 15.50
C ALA A 38 -3.78 -7.44 16.78
N ALA A 39 -2.84 -6.72 17.38
CA ALA A 39 -3.14 -5.87 18.52
C ALA A 39 -3.95 -4.67 18.00
N VAL A 40 -4.83 -4.13 18.84
CA VAL A 40 -5.65 -2.94 18.55
C VAL A 40 -4.79 -1.70 18.13
N SER A 41 -3.46 -1.79 18.23
CA SER A 41 -2.46 -0.80 17.83
C SER A 41 -2.00 -0.84 16.37
N ASP A 42 -2.29 -1.89 15.61
CA ASP A 42 -1.71 -2.03 14.26
C ASP A 42 -2.31 -1.01 13.27
N TRP A 43 -1.47 -0.33 12.50
CA TRP A 43 -1.90 0.69 11.52
C TRP A 43 -2.62 0.08 10.30
N ILE A 44 -2.51 -1.23 10.12
CA ILE A 44 -3.16 -1.98 9.06
C ILE A 44 -3.41 -3.42 9.50
N ILE A 45 -4.54 -3.97 9.10
CA ILE A 45 -4.85 -5.39 9.23
C ILE A 45 -4.76 -6.01 7.84
N ILE A 46 -3.91 -7.01 7.70
CA ILE A 46 -3.67 -7.76 6.46
C ILE A 46 -4.50 -9.05 6.52
N GLY A 47 -5.11 -9.44 5.39
CA GLY A 47 -5.76 -10.75 5.27
C GLY A 47 -4.78 -11.94 5.26
N GLU A 48 -5.29 -13.15 5.08
CA GLU A 48 -4.50 -14.39 5.05
C GLU A 48 -3.74 -14.59 3.72
N ASP A 49 -2.81 -13.68 3.39
CA ASP A 49 -2.12 -13.66 2.09
C ASP A 49 -0.58 -13.76 2.20
N GLY A 50 -0.08 -14.12 3.39
CA GLY A 50 1.34 -14.32 3.68
C GLY A 50 2.16 -13.03 3.78
N LYS A 51 1.53 -11.85 3.76
CA LYS A 51 2.21 -10.57 3.96
C LYS A 51 2.24 -10.22 5.45
N LYS A 52 3.28 -9.48 5.86
CA LYS A 52 3.49 -9.05 7.24
C LYS A 52 3.64 -7.54 7.28
N ALA A 53 3.00 -6.87 8.23
CA ALA A 53 3.22 -5.46 8.51
C ALA A 53 4.11 -5.31 9.75
N ASP A 54 5.07 -4.40 9.69
CA ASP A 54 5.71 -3.79 10.85
C ASP A 54 5.27 -2.31 10.96
N ASN A 55 5.84 -1.53 11.86
CA ASN A 55 5.44 -0.14 12.11
C ASN A 55 5.54 0.77 10.87
N ASN A 56 6.44 0.47 9.93
CA ASN A 56 6.81 1.37 8.84
C ASN A 56 6.69 0.75 7.44
N GLU A 57 6.52 -0.56 7.31
CA GLU A 57 6.39 -1.21 6.01
C GLU A 57 5.54 -2.50 6.04
N ILE A 58 5.01 -2.84 4.87
CA ILE A 58 4.42 -4.15 4.57
C ILE A 58 5.44 -4.93 3.76
N ARG A 59 5.76 -6.14 4.21
CA ARG A 59 6.74 -7.03 3.58
C ARG A 59 6.09 -8.33 3.15
N TRP A 60 6.55 -8.88 2.03
CA TRP A 60 6.14 -10.20 1.59
C TRP A 60 7.15 -10.86 0.68
N LYS A 61 7.01 -12.17 0.55
CA LYS A 61 7.86 -13.01 -0.28
C LYS A 61 7.10 -13.43 -1.52
N GLY A 62 7.55 -12.99 -2.69
CA GLY A 62 7.12 -13.55 -3.97
C GLY A 62 7.92 -14.80 -4.32
N ILE A 63 7.24 -15.81 -4.83
CA ILE A 63 7.86 -17.03 -5.34
C ILE A 63 7.66 -17.03 -6.85
N HIS A 64 8.76 -17.08 -7.60
CA HIS A 64 8.76 -17.13 -9.05
C HIS A 64 9.44 -18.41 -9.52
N SER A 65 9.01 -18.98 -10.65
CA SER A 65 9.72 -20.12 -11.25
C SER A 65 11.12 -19.69 -11.72
N ALA A 66 12.15 -20.51 -11.45
CA ALA A 66 13.51 -20.34 -11.98
C ALA A 66 13.75 -21.14 -13.26
N ALA A 67 12.70 -21.40 -14.06
CA ALA A 67 12.79 -22.07 -15.37
C ALA A 67 13.91 -21.51 -16.27
N ASP A 68 14.28 -22.16 -17.37
CA ASP A 68 15.37 -21.69 -18.24
C ASP A 68 15.25 -20.21 -18.67
N GLU A 69 16.36 -19.61 -19.14
CA GLU A 69 16.39 -18.21 -19.59
C GLU A 69 15.42 -17.92 -20.74
N ASN A 70 14.97 -18.97 -21.43
CA ASN A 70 14.02 -18.91 -22.54
C ASN A 70 12.55 -18.90 -22.08
N SER A 71 12.27 -19.17 -20.80
CA SER A 71 10.93 -19.17 -20.27
C SER A 71 10.44 -17.76 -19.96
N ILE A 72 9.20 -17.46 -20.38
CA ILE A 72 8.54 -16.21 -20.07
C ILE A 72 8.12 -16.21 -18.60
N ARG A 73 8.44 -15.14 -17.89
CA ARG A 73 8.13 -14.94 -16.47
C ARG A 73 7.40 -13.62 -16.27
N TYR A 74 6.90 -13.41 -15.06
CA TYR A 74 6.32 -12.14 -14.63
C TYR A 74 6.87 -11.70 -13.28
N ARG A 75 6.83 -10.39 -13.02
CA ARG A 75 7.16 -9.83 -11.70
C ARG A 75 6.25 -8.66 -11.40
N THR A 76 5.86 -8.53 -10.13
CA THR A 76 5.15 -7.35 -9.66
C THR A 76 6.10 -6.17 -9.65
N VAL A 77 5.67 -5.05 -10.22
CA VAL A 77 6.46 -3.79 -10.27
C VAL A 77 5.85 -2.69 -9.44
N SER A 78 4.54 -2.75 -9.17
CA SER A 78 3.82 -1.85 -8.26
C SER A 78 2.46 -2.47 -7.94
N TYR A 79 1.68 -1.79 -7.09
CA TYR A 79 0.27 -2.08 -6.90
C TYR A 79 -0.60 -0.89 -7.25
N ARG A 80 -1.87 -1.16 -7.54
CA ARG A 80 -2.96 -0.18 -7.58
C ARG A 80 -3.89 -0.44 -6.41
N MET A 81 -4.03 0.56 -5.54
CA MET A 81 -4.98 0.58 -4.45
C MET A 81 -6.33 1.10 -4.92
N SER A 82 -7.42 0.44 -4.55
CA SER A 82 -8.81 0.92 -4.73
C SER A 82 -9.62 0.74 -3.44
N ARG A 83 -10.72 1.48 -3.32
CA ARG A 83 -11.72 1.30 -2.23
C ARG A 83 -12.71 0.18 -2.53
N GLU A 84 -12.81 -0.23 -3.78
CA GLU A 84 -13.75 -1.24 -4.27
C GLU A 84 -12.99 -2.38 -4.94
N LYS A 85 -13.54 -3.60 -4.85
CA LYS A 85 -13.01 -4.76 -5.58
C LYS A 85 -13.27 -4.58 -7.06
N PHE A 86 -12.29 -4.92 -7.88
CA PHE A 86 -12.48 -5.13 -9.31
C PHE A 86 -13.13 -6.49 -9.57
N GLU A 87 -13.93 -6.60 -10.64
CA GLU A 87 -14.39 -7.89 -11.15
C GLU A 87 -13.27 -8.52 -12.01
N PRO A 88 -12.62 -9.61 -11.57
CA PRO A 88 -11.47 -10.21 -12.28
C PRO A 88 -11.79 -10.73 -13.68
N LYS A 89 -13.06 -11.04 -13.97
CA LYS A 89 -13.50 -11.51 -15.29
C LYS A 89 -13.66 -10.39 -16.33
N ILE A 90 -13.61 -9.14 -15.90
CA ILE A 90 -13.68 -7.96 -16.76
C ILE A 90 -12.30 -7.29 -16.75
N LYS A 91 -11.86 -6.76 -17.90
CA LYS A 91 -10.64 -5.94 -17.95
C LYS A 91 -10.74 -4.81 -16.93
N PHE A 92 -9.68 -4.56 -16.17
CA PHE A 92 -9.71 -3.53 -15.12
C PHE A 92 -9.85 -2.12 -15.70
N THR A 93 -9.59 -1.98 -16.99
CA THR A 93 -9.68 -0.73 -17.76
C THR A 93 -11.01 -0.55 -18.50
N SER A 94 -11.99 -1.47 -18.37
CA SER A 94 -13.25 -1.39 -19.11
C SER A 94 -14.48 -1.86 -18.32
N GLY A 95 -15.67 -1.72 -18.91
CA GLY A 95 -16.92 -2.19 -18.33
C GLY A 95 -17.20 -1.58 -16.95
N SER A 96 -17.73 -2.38 -16.03
CA SER A 96 -18.00 -1.98 -14.65
C SER A 96 -16.76 -1.59 -13.86
N ASN A 97 -15.57 -2.04 -14.27
CA ASN A 97 -14.32 -1.71 -13.60
C ASN A 97 -13.81 -0.31 -13.96
N ALA A 98 -14.23 0.27 -15.09
CA ALA A 98 -13.70 1.55 -15.59
C ALA A 98 -13.95 2.74 -14.64
N SER A 99 -15.00 2.68 -13.82
CA SER A 99 -15.32 3.71 -12.84
C SER A 99 -14.57 3.57 -11.52
N ILE A 100 -13.92 2.43 -11.26
CA ILE A 100 -13.22 2.18 -10.00
C ILE A 100 -11.95 3.02 -9.97
N LYS A 101 -11.95 4.04 -9.10
CA LYS A 101 -10.78 4.88 -8.85
C LYS A 101 -9.68 4.05 -8.20
N SER A 102 -8.45 4.21 -8.71
CA SER A 102 -7.28 3.59 -8.11
C SER A 102 -6.08 4.53 -8.03
N LYS A 103 -5.18 4.27 -7.07
CA LYS A 103 -3.91 5.00 -6.89
C LYS A 103 -2.75 4.02 -6.87
N ALA A 104 -1.67 4.39 -7.55
CA ALA A 104 -0.45 3.59 -7.55
C ALA A 104 0.21 3.61 -6.17
N VAL A 105 0.76 2.47 -5.78
CA VAL A 105 1.60 2.30 -4.60
C VAL A 105 2.88 1.62 -5.03
N ASN A 106 4.02 2.27 -4.76
CA ASN A 106 5.32 1.76 -5.13
C ASN A 106 5.73 0.60 -4.22
N ILE A 107 6.55 -0.28 -4.78
CA ILE A 107 7.16 -1.38 -4.04
C ILE A 107 8.65 -1.35 -4.25
N GLU A 108 9.38 -1.77 -3.23
CA GLU A 108 10.82 -1.97 -3.28
C GLU A 108 11.13 -3.45 -3.38
N ASN A 109 12.06 -3.83 -4.25
CA ASN A 109 12.62 -5.17 -4.28
C ASN A 109 13.84 -5.21 -3.35
N LYS A 110 13.69 -5.88 -2.21
CA LYS A 110 14.72 -6.04 -1.16
C LYS A 110 15.70 -7.19 -1.47
N GLY A 111 15.78 -7.61 -2.73
CA GLY A 111 16.59 -8.74 -3.16
C GLY A 111 15.92 -10.09 -2.89
N GLY A 112 16.73 -11.15 -2.84
CA GLY A 112 16.22 -12.49 -2.61
C GLY A 112 17.25 -13.56 -2.95
N TYR A 113 16.79 -14.80 -3.06
CA TYR A 113 17.65 -15.95 -3.27
C TYR A 113 16.99 -16.95 -4.22
N ASP A 114 17.81 -17.83 -4.79
CA ASP A 114 17.37 -18.87 -5.71
C ASP A 114 17.55 -20.23 -5.01
N GLN A 115 16.51 -21.05 -4.95
CA GLN A 115 16.57 -22.36 -4.29
C GLN A 115 15.62 -23.34 -4.97
N GLY A 116 16.10 -24.55 -5.26
CA GLY A 116 15.26 -25.65 -5.76
C GLY A 116 14.55 -25.35 -7.09
N GLY A 117 15.15 -24.56 -7.98
CA GLY A 117 14.50 -24.16 -9.23
C GLY A 117 13.43 -23.07 -9.06
N PHE A 118 13.43 -22.35 -7.94
CA PHE A 118 12.59 -21.18 -7.70
C PHE A 118 13.42 -19.93 -7.38
N LYS A 119 12.93 -18.78 -7.81
CA LYS A 119 13.44 -17.46 -7.47
C LYS A 119 12.55 -16.84 -6.40
N PHE A 120 13.07 -16.77 -5.19
CA PHE A 120 12.41 -16.11 -4.07
C PHE A 120 12.81 -14.65 -4.05
N ARG A 121 11.83 -13.74 -4.01
CA ARG A 121 12.08 -12.30 -4.00
C ARG A 121 11.32 -11.66 -2.85
N ASN A 122 12.01 -10.82 -2.09
CA ASN A 122 11.45 -10.09 -0.98
C ASN A 122 11.02 -8.72 -1.46
N TYR A 123 9.78 -8.37 -1.21
CA TYR A 123 9.22 -7.08 -1.56
C TYR A 123 8.81 -6.33 -0.30
N ALA A 124 8.88 -5.02 -0.39
CA ALA A 124 8.45 -4.10 0.65
C ALA A 124 7.59 -2.98 0.07
N MET A 125 6.69 -2.46 0.88
CA MET A 125 5.89 -1.28 0.59
C MET A 125 5.89 -0.40 1.83
N SER A 126 6.28 0.87 1.70
CA SER A 126 6.34 1.77 2.84
C SER A 126 4.94 2.12 3.33
N ARG A 127 4.78 2.25 4.65
CA ARG A 127 3.56 2.77 5.29
C ARG A 127 3.21 4.14 4.72
N LYS A 128 4.22 5.00 4.56
CA LYS A 128 4.07 6.34 4.01
C LYS A 128 3.40 6.31 2.63
N ASP A 129 3.94 5.55 1.69
CA ASP A 129 3.36 5.47 0.34
C ASP A 129 1.96 4.84 0.36
N PHE A 130 1.76 3.83 1.20
CA PHE A 130 0.46 3.18 1.38
C PHE A 130 -0.61 4.16 1.90
N ILE A 131 -0.37 4.84 3.01
CA ILE A 131 -1.34 5.77 3.62
C ILE A 131 -1.54 7.01 2.75
N LYS A 132 -0.49 7.49 2.07
CA LYS A 132 -0.63 8.59 1.08
C LYS A 132 -1.52 8.20 -0.09
N ALA A 133 -1.43 6.97 -0.58
CA ALA A 133 -2.32 6.48 -1.63
C ALA A 133 -3.77 6.37 -1.13
N ALA A 134 -3.98 5.93 0.11
CA ALA A 134 -5.28 5.90 0.76
C ALA A 134 -5.91 7.29 0.90
N ALA A 135 -5.14 8.28 1.39
CA ALA A 135 -5.58 9.69 1.46
C ALA A 135 -6.00 10.24 0.10
N LYS A 136 -5.23 9.92 -0.96
CA LYS A 136 -5.55 10.29 -2.35
C LYS A 136 -6.79 9.58 -2.93
N LEU A 137 -7.27 8.52 -2.29
CA LEU A 137 -8.57 7.90 -2.56
C LEU A 137 -9.71 8.50 -1.73
N GLY A 138 -9.43 9.57 -0.98
CA GLY A 138 -10.39 10.27 -0.14
C GLY A 138 -10.70 9.53 1.15
N ILE A 139 -9.76 8.72 1.67
CA ILE A 139 -9.85 8.18 3.02
C ILE A 139 -9.35 9.24 4.00
N THR A 140 -10.16 9.59 4.99
CA THR A 140 -9.86 10.64 5.97
C THR A 140 -9.86 10.08 7.39
N ALA A 141 -9.44 10.91 8.36
CA ALA A 141 -9.59 10.59 9.77
C ALA A 141 -11.05 10.31 10.14
N ASP A 142 -12.02 11.02 9.56
CA ASP A 142 -13.45 10.82 9.85
C ASP A 142 -13.93 9.41 9.47
N ASP A 143 -13.42 8.85 8.37
CA ASP A 143 -13.71 7.45 7.98
C ASP A 143 -13.19 6.46 9.03
N LEU A 144 -12.11 6.81 9.74
CA LEU A 144 -11.40 5.95 10.68
C LEU A 144 -11.83 6.15 12.15
N ILE A 145 -12.46 7.27 12.51
CA ILE A 145 -12.94 7.53 13.89
C ILE A 145 -13.95 6.48 14.35
N ASN A 146 -14.81 6.01 13.42
CA ASN A 146 -15.90 5.10 13.72
C ASN A 146 -15.59 3.64 13.39
N GLY A 147 -14.34 3.34 13.01
CA GLY A 147 -13.95 1.97 12.69
C GLY A 147 -12.71 1.90 11.80
N SER A 148 -12.86 1.21 10.67
CA SER A 148 -11.74 0.82 9.83
C SER A 148 -12.18 0.81 8.37
N VAL A 149 -11.29 1.19 7.46
CA VAL A 149 -11.61 1.26 6.03
C VAL A 149 -10.96 0.11 5.28
N SER A 150 -11.77 -0.64 4.53
CA SER A 150 -11.25 -1.67 3.63
C SER A 150 -10.72 -1.05 2.33
N ILE A 151 -9.53 -1.50 1.91
CA ILE A 151 -8.94 -1.20 0.61
C ILE A 151 -8.52 -2.50 -0.06
N TYR A 152 -8.31 -2.45 -1.37
CA TYR A 152 -7.88 -3.59 -2.17
C TYR A 152 -6.63 -3.23 -2.96
N LEU A 153 -5.58 -4.03 -2.82
CA LEU A 153 -4.39 -3.93 -3.66
C LEU A 153 -4.48 -4.91 -4.82
N ASN A 154 -4.12 -4.41 -6.00
CA ASN A 154 -4.11 -5.15 -7.24
C ASN A 154 -2.73 -5.01 -7.90
N PRO A 155 -2.05 -6.10 -8.23
CA PRO A 155 -0.69 -6.04 -8.75
C PRO A 155 -0.68 -5.42 -10.15
N VAL A 156 0.39 -4.66 -10.41
CA VAL A 156 0.80 -4.29 -11.76
C VAL A 156 2.01 -5.13 -12.10
N TYR A 157 1.90 -5.87 -13.19
CA TYR A 157 2.92 -6.79 -13.65
C TYR A 157 3.70 -6.24 -14.83
N GLU A 158 4.88 -6.80 -15.01
CA GLU A 158 5.54 -6.88 -16.29
C GLU A 158 5.94 -8.33 -16.58
N THR A 159 6.03 -8.66 -17.86
CA THR A 159 6.55 -9.94 -18.35
C THR A 159 7.97 -9.77 -18.87
N TYR A 160 8.80 -10.78 -18.68
CA TYR A 160 10.19 -10.75 -19.07
C TYR A 160 10.69 -12.14 -19.48
N GLN A 161 11.77 -12.18 -20.26
CA GLN A 161 12.48 -13.38 -20.69
C GLN A 161 13.98 -13.08 -20.68
N GLY A 162 14.78 -13.91 -20.02
CA GLY A 162 16.15 -13.54 -19.64
C GLY A 162 16.15 -12.22 -18.84
N GLU A 163 16.91 -11.24 -19.31
CA GLU A 163 16.96 -9.88 -18.74
C GLU A 163 16.03 -8.88 -19.46
N LYS A 164 15.38 -9.31 -20.56
CA LYS A 164 14.59 -8.42 -21.42
C LYS A 164 13.13 -8.36 -20.96
N THR A 165 12.67 -7.16 -20.59
CA THR A 165 11.24 -6.87 -20.43
C THR A 165 10.53 -6.99 -21.78
N ARG A 166 9.41 -7.72 -21.80
CA ARG A 166 8.59 -7.97 -22.99
C ARG A 166 7.35 -7.08 -23.02
N LYS A 167 6.60 -7.07 -21.92
CA LYS A 167 5.41 -6.23 -21.73
C LYS A 167 5.44 -5.65 -20.32
N SER A 168 5.00 -4.41 -20.16
CA SER A 168 4.99 -3.70 -18.88
C SER A 168 3.62 -3.09 -18.60
N ASN A 169 3.42 -2.61 -17.37
CA ASN A 169 2.20 -1.93 -16.93
C ASN A 169 0.92 -2.78 -17.13
N ILE A 170 1.02 -4.09 -16.94
CA ILE A 170 -0.10 -5.01 -17.07
C ILE A 170 -0.92 -4.94 -15.79
N PHE A 171 -2.11 -4.33 -15.89
CA PHE A 171 -3.00 -4.11 -14.77
C PHE A 171 -4.35 -4.79 -15.01
N GLY A 172 -4.64 -5.82 -14.21
CA GLY A 172 -5.85 -6.63 -14.31
C GLY A 172 -5.59 -8.07 -14.74
N LEU A 173 -6.45 -8.98 -14.29
CA LEU A 173 -6.31 -10.42 -14.54
C LEU A 173 -6.46 -10.74 -16.04
N GLN A 174 -7.48 -10.18 -16.70
CA GLN A 174 -7.72 -10.41 -18.12
C GLN A 174 -6.58 -9.86 -18.99
N GLU A 175 -6.05 -8.68 -18.64
CA GLU A 175 -4.87 -8.10 -19.26
C GLU A 175 -3.64 -9.00 -19.08
N MET A 176 -3.47 -9.58 -17.89
CA MET A 176 -2.37 -10.51 -17.59
C MET A 176 -2.50 -11.83 -18.35
N LEU A 177 -3.69 -12.43 -18.38
CA LEU A 177 -3.95 -13.66 -19.13
C LEU A 177 -3.74 -13.48 -20.65
N ALA A 178 -4.03 -12.29 -21.18
CA ALA A 178 -3.79 -11.93 -22.58
C ALA A 178 -2.34 -11.50 -22.87
N ALA A 179 -1.52 -11.26 -21.84
CA ALA A 179 -0.17 -10.75 -22.01
C ALA A 179 0.76 -11.81 -22.62
N GLU A 180 0.68 -13.07 -22.22
CA GLU A 180 1.56 -14.13 -22.70
C GLU A 180 0.82 -15.48 -22.66
N TYR A 181 1.43 -16.53 -23.22
CA TYR A 181 0.90 -17.88 -23.09
C TYR A 181 1.31 -18.49 -21.74
N TRP A 182 0.37 -18.54 -20.80
CA TRP A 182 0.60 -19.07 -19.45
C TRP A 182 0.19 -20.54 -19.33
N SER A 183 0.91 -21.31 -18.50
CA SER A 183 0.49 -22.65 -18.12
C SER A 183 -0.80 -22.61 -17.28
N GLU A 184 -1.59 -23.69 -17.29
CA GLU A 184 -2.80 -23.78 -16.46
C GLU A 184 -2.53 -23.53 -14.97
N ALA A 185 -1.40 -24.00 -14.46
CA ALA A 185 -0.99 -23.78 -13.08
C ALA A 185 -0.78 -22.28 -12.79
N THR A 186 -0.13 -21.55 -13.68
CA THR A 186 0.03 -20.10 -13.56
C THR A 186 -1.31 -19.38 -13.66
N GLN A 187 -2.17 -19.77 -14.60
CA GLN A 187 -3.48 -19.13 -14.77
C GLN A 187 -4.34 -19.23 -13.50
N ARG A 188 -4.36 -20.40 -12.84
CA ARG A 188 -5.07 -20.60 -11.57
C ARG A 188 -4.49 -19.76 -10.43
N LEU A 189 -3.17 -19.69 -10.33
CA LEU A 189 -2.50 -18.89 -9.29
C LEU A 189 -2.80 -17.39 -9.45
N LEU A 190 -2.85 -16.88 -10.68
CA LEU A 190 -3.00 -15.45 -10.94
C LEU A 190 -4.31 -14.88 -10.38
N GLU A 191 -5.39 -15.66 -10.33
CA GLU A 191 -6.71 -15.18 -9.84
C GLU A 191 -6.64 -14.74 -8.37
N ASP A 192 -5.96 -15.52 -7.53
CA ASP A 192 -5.82 -15.25 -6.09
C ASP A 192 -4.90 -14.06 -5.76
N LEU A 193 -4.19 -13.50 -6.76
CA LEU A 193 -3.26 -12.38 -6.55
C LEU A 193 -3.92 -11.00 -6.69
N TYR A 194 -5.18 -10.94 -7.11
CA TYR A 194 -5.95 -9.69 -7.26
C TYR A 194 -6.91 -9.46 -6.10
N ASN A 195 -7.35 -8.21 -5.92
CA ASN A 195 -8.27 -7.78 -4.86
C ASN A 195 -7.82 -8.18 -3.45
N ILE A 196 -6.52 -8.12 -3.19
CA ILE A 196 -5.96 -8.42 -1.87
C ILE A 196 -6.47 -7.37 -0.88
N LYS A 197 -7.29 -7.81 0.08
CA LYS A 197 -7.95 -6.94 1.04
C LYS A 197 -7.00 -6.55 2.17
N TYR A 198 -6.98 -5.25 2.48
CA TYR A 198 -6.40 -4.71 3.69
C TYR A 198 -7.42 -3.85 4.40
N THR A 199 -7.21 -3.65 5.70
CA THR A 199 -8.06 -2.78 6.51
C THR A 199 -7.21 -1.73 7.22
N ILE A 200 -7.43 -0.45 6.89
CA ILE A 200 -6.78 0.70 7.53
C ILE A 200 -7.49 0.99 8.85
N THR A 201 -6.73 1.20 9.91
CA THR A 201 -7.25 1.39 11.27
C THR A 201 -7.11 2.84 11.76
N ALA A 202 -7.78 3.14 12.87
CA ALA A 202 -7.70 4.42 13.58
C ALA A 202 -6.29 4.77 14.11
N SER A 203 -5.34 3.83 14.16
CA SER A 203 -3.94 4.09 14.57
C SER A 203 -3.18 5.01 13.61
N ASN A 204 -3.78 5.33 12.45
CA ASN A 204 -3.26 6.33 11.51
C ASN A 204 -3.71 7.76 11.81
N ILE A 205 -4.60 7.94 12.80
CA ILE A 205 -5.09 9.26 13.22
C ILE A 205 -4.12 9.85 14.23
N TYR A 206 -3.82 11.14 14.07
CA TYR A 206 -3.14 11.95 15.07
C TYR A 206 -3.85 13.28 15.27
N ASN A 207 -3.48 13.97 16.35
CA ASN A 207 -4.10 15.21 16.79
C ASN A 207 -3.31 16.42 16.29
N VAL A 208 -4.01 17.42 15.77
CA VAL A 208 -3.49 18.75 15.47
C VAL A 208 -4.09 19.75 16.46
N ASN A 209 -3.25 20.61 16.99
CA ASN A 209 -3.67 21.75 17.81
C ASN A 209 -3.37 23.03 17.03
N VAL A 210 -4.27 23.99 17.10
CA VAL A 210 -4.08 25.31 16.50
C VAL A 210 -4.06 26.32 17.63
N ILE A 211 -2.92 26.96 17.79
CA ILE A 211 -2.67 27.93 18.86
C ILE A 211 -2.28 29.26 18.24
N ALA A 212 -2.87 30.34 18.75
CA ALA A 212 -2.40 31.69 18.49
C ALA A 212 -1.21 31.98 19.40
N VAL A 213 -0.13 32.50 18.83
CA VAL A 213 1.11 32.83 19.55
C VAL A 213 1.54 34.26 19.25
N ASP A 214 2.29 34.86 20.16
CA ASP A 214 2.93 36.16 19.94
C ASP A 214 4.23 36.02 19.12
N LYS A 215 4.93 37.15 18.92
CA LYS A 215 6.21 37.19 18.17
C LYS A 215 7.32 36.36 18.81
N ASP A 216 7.25 36.15 20.13
CA ASP A 216 8.21 35.38 20.92
C ASP A 216 7.77 33.92 21.08
N LYS A 217 6.69 33.51 20.40
CA LYS A 217 6.07 32.17 20.42
C LYS A 217 5.41 31.82 21.75
N ASN A 218 5.07 32.80 22.58
CA ASN A 218 4.26 32.56 23.77
C ASN A 218 2.81 32.29 23.34
N GLU A 219 2.17 31.30 23.96
CA GLU A 219 0.78 30.97 23.68
C GLU A 219 -0.15 32.08 24.18
N ILE A 220 -0.98 32.61 23.28
CA ILE A 220 -2.01 33.59 23.60
C ILE A 220 -3.34 32.87 23.86
N LYS A 221 -3.71 31.95 22.97
CA LYS A 221 -5.01 31.26 22.99
C LYS A 221 -5.01 30.01 22.10
N ALA A 222 -5.57 28.91 22.59
CA ALA A 222 -5.95 27.77 21.76
C ALA A 222 -7.19 28.09 20.90
N LEU A 223 -7.05 27.94 19.58
CA LEU A 223 -8.13 28.13 18.60
C LEU A 223 -8.82 26.79 18.27
N ARG A 224 -8.03 25.72 18.13
CA ARG A 224 -8.52 24.35 17.94
C ARG A 224 -7.69 23.41 18.80
N SER A 225 -8.30 22.33 19.27
CA SER A 225 -7.63 21.35 20.13
C SER A 225 -8.01 19.94 19.74
N LYS A 226 -7.01 19.10 19.52
CA LYS A 226 -7.15 17.69 19.16
C LYS A 226 -7.99 17.46 17.90
N ASP A 227 -7.82 18.32 16.90
CA ASP A 227 -8.38 18.08 15.58
C ASP A 227 -7.76 16.79 15.02
N LYS A 228 -8.60 15.84 14.62
CA LYS A 228 -8.15 14.53 14.15
C LYS A 228 -7.84 14.58 12.66
N VAL A 229 -6.63 14.18 12.30
CA VAL A 229 -6.18 14.12 10.90
C VAL A 229 -5.40 12.83 10.64
N MET A 230 -5.26 12.49 9.36
CA MET A 230 -4.44 11.37 8.88
C MET A 230 -3.35 11.91 7.95
N PHE A 231 -2.17 11.26 7.93
CA PHE A 231 -1.11 11.59 6.99
C PHE A 231 -1.62 11.72 5.54
N GLY A 232 -1.24 12.81 4.86
CA GLY A 232 -1.64 13.09 3.47
C GLY A 232 -3.05 13.67 3.32
N GLN A 233 -3.83 13.79 4.40
CA GLN A 233 -5.11 14.50 4.39
C GLN A 233 -4.88 16.02 4.28
N PRO A 234 -5.68 16.76 3.51
CA PRO A 234 -5.69 18.21 3.59
C PRO A 234 -6.21 18.69 4.96
N TYR A 235 -5.68 19.79 5.47
CA TYR A 235 -6.11 20.38 6.74
C TYR A 235 -6.34 21.89 6.62
N ASP A 236 -7.52 22.31 7.04
CA ASP A 236 -7.95 23.70 7.12
C ASP A 236 -8.70 23.91 8.45
N PRO A 237 -8.12 24.63 9.42
CA PRO A 237 -8.78 24.90 10.70
C PRO A 237 -9.92 25.91 10.61
N LYS A 238 -10.13 26.53 9.43
CA LYS A 238 -11.17 27.53 9.14
C LYS A 238 -11.17 28.65 10.18
N ILE A 239 -10.06 29.37 10.28
CA ILE A 239 -9.95 30.55 11.14
C ILE A 239 -10.88 31.64 10.60
N VAL A 240 -11.86 32.05 11.41
CA VAL A 240 -12.81 33.10 11.02
C VAL A 240 -12.28 34.49 11.38
N ASP A 241 -12.81 35.56 10.77
CA ASP A 241 -12.28 36.91 10.96
C ASP A 241 -12.30 37.39 12.42
N LYS A 242 -13.32 36.98 13.19
CA LYS A 242 -13.37 37.25 14.65
C LYS A 242 -12.24 36.58 15.45
N GLU A 243 -11.60 35.54 14.92
CA GLU A 243 -10.47 34.84 15.54
C GLU A 243 -9.13 35.47 15.14
N LYS A 244 -9.11 36.41 14.18
CA LYS A 244 -7.91 37.16 13.78
C LYS A 244 -7.61 38.33 14.71
N ILE A 245 -8.54 38.67 15.60
CA ILE A 245 -8.36 39.67 16.65
C ILE A 245 -8.62 38.97 17.99
N ILE A 246 -7.62 38.93 18.86
CA ILE A 246 -7.68 38.22 20.13
C ILE A 246 -7.36 39.18 21.26
N SER A 247 -8.29 39.37 22.18
CA SER A 247 -8.04 40.08 23.44
C SER A 247 -7.63 39.08 24.52
N SER A 248 -6.44 39.25 25.10
CA SER A 248 -5.93 38.42 26.19
C SER A 248 -5.15 39.29 27.19
N SER A 249 -5.44 39.14 28.48
CA SER A 249 -4.77 39.89 29.57
C SER A 249 -4.75 41.42 29.37
N GLY A 250 -5.81 42.00 28.80
CA GLY A 250 -5.91 43.44 28.54
C GLY A 250 -5.13 43.94 27.33
N VAL A 251 -4.49 43.05 26.58
CA VAL A 251 -3.79 43.34 25.33
C VAL A 251 -4.62 42.82 24.15
N GLU A 252 -4.72 43.63 23.10
CA GLU A 252 -5.31 43.22 21.82
C GLU A 252 -4.21 42.76 20.85
N TYR A 253 -4.35 41.53 20.35
CA TYR A 253 -3.46 40.93 19.37
C TYR A 253 -4.16 40.88 18.01
N GLN A 254 -3.42 41.26 16.96
CA GLN A 254 -3.87 41.17 15.57
C GLN A 254 -3.07 40.13 14.81
N TYR A 255 -3.77 39.33 14.01
CA TYR A 255 -3.17 38.30 13.17
C TYR A 255 -2.25 38.92 12.12
N THR A 256 -1.04 38.38 11.99
CA THR A 256 0.01 38.92 11.12
C THR A 256 0.03 38.26 9.74
N ASP A 257 -0.97 37.46 9.40
CA ASP A 257 -0.98 36.62 8.19
C ASP A 257 0.24 35.70 8.10
N GLN A 258 0.69 35.19 9.26
CA GLN A 258 1.80 34.25 9.36
C GLN A 258 1.36 33.04 10.18
N TRP A 259 1.77 31.87 9.73
CA TRP A 259 1.57 30.65 10.49
C TRP A 259 2.76 29.71 10.33
N SER A 260 2.94 28.83 11.32
CA SER A 260 3.86 27.72 11.24
C SER A 260 3.19 26.42 11.69
N TYR A 261 3.63 25.32 11.11
CA TYR A 261 3.22 23.97 11.47
C TYR A 261 4.46 23.19 11.91
N THR A 262 4.43 22.72 13.15
CA THR A 262 5.51 21.96 13.75
C THR A 262 5.07 20.53 13.98
N TYR A 263 5.90 19.57 13.60
CA TYR A 263 5.64 18.14 13.79
C TYR A 263 6.94 17.38 14.05
N GLU A 264 6.81 16.19 14.59
CA GLU A 264 7.90 15.22 14.72
C GLU A 264 7.70 14.15 13.65
N ASP A 265 8.69 14.00 12.77
CA ASP A 265 8.61 13.03 11.68
C ASP A 265 8.67 11.61 12.25
N ARG A 266 7.68 10.77 11.91
CA ARG A 266 7.55 9.42 12.48
C ARG A 266 8.78 8.53 12.29
N VAL A 267 9.51 8.68 11.19
CA VAL A 267 10.62 7.76 10.84
C VAL A 267 11.95 8.26 11.41
N SER A 268 12.21 9.56 11.26
CA SER A 268 13.46 10.16 11.70
C SER A 268 13.44 10.68 13.13
N GLU A 269 12.26 10.77 13.74
CA GLU A 269 12.01 11.34 15.08
C GLU A 269 12.50 12.80 15.20
N LYS A 270 12.70 13.46 14.04
CA LYS A 270 13.18 14.84 13.99
C LYS A 270 12.00 15.79 14.04
N LYS A 271 12.15 16.82 14.87
CA LYS A 271 11.25 17.97 14.87
C LYS A 271 11.47 18.82 13.62
N ASN A 272 10.40 19.04 12.88
CA ASN A 272 10.36 19.83 11.67
C ASN A 272 9.41 21.01 11.86
N THR A 273 9.63 22.09 11.10
CA THR A 273 8.73 23.24 11.09
C THR A 273 8.60 23.78 9.68
N ILE A 274 7.35 23.98 9.26
CA ILE A 274 6.98 24.60 7.99
C ILE A 274 6.37 25.95 8.34
N SER A 275 6.81 27.02 7.70
CA SER A 275 6.28 28.38 7.93
C SER A 275 5.75 28.96 6.63
N ASN A 276 4.71 29.78 6.71
CA ASN A 276 4.10 30.43 5.56
C ASN A 276 3.63 31.85 5.91
N LEU A 277 3.69 32.74 4.91
CA LEU A 277 3.17 34.11 4.95
C LEU A 277 1.86 34.13 4.16
N SER A 278 0.77 33.77 4.84
CA SER A 278 -0.58 33.68 4.28
C SER A 278 -1.62 33.98 5.35
N SER A 279 -2.65 34.76 4.97
CA SER A 279 -3.83 35.02 5.79
C SER A 279 -4.70 33.80 6.04
N ARG A 280 -4.55 32.76 5.20
CA ARG A 280 -5.19 31.46 5.35
C ARG A 280 -4.19 30.41 5.84
N VAL A 281 -4.55 29.73 6.91
CA VAL A 281 -3.89 28.50 7.36
C VAL A 281 -4.43 27.34 6.55
N TYR A 282 -3.59 26.72 5.73
CA TYR A 282 -3.98 25.59 4.90
C TYR A 282 -2.79 24.68 4.63
N LEU A 283 -2.96 23.39 4.92
CA LEU A 283 -2.03 22.33 4.53
C LEU A 283 -2.69 21.49 3.45
N THR A 284 -2.07 21.42 2.28
CA THR A 284 -2.55 20.56 1.18
C THR A 284 -2.44 19.09 1.54
N GLU A 285 -1.35 18.70 2.22
CA GLU A 285 -1.11 17.35 2.73
C GLU A 285 -0.44 17.51 4.11
N VAL A 286 -1.08 17.02 5.17
CA VAL A 286 -0.43 16.98 6.49
C VAL A 286 0.73 15.96 6.47
N PRO A 287 1.87 16.26 7.12
CA PRO A 287 3.05 15.40 7.12
C PRO A 287 2.88 14.15 8.00
N ASP A 288 3.77 13.17 7.84
CA ASP A 288 3.76 11.90 8.60
C ASP A 288 4.58 11.99 9.88
#